data_AF-A0A6C0DU86-F1
#
_entry.id   AF-A0A6C0DU86-F1
#
_cell.length_a   1.000
_cell.length_b   1.000
_cell.length_c   1.000
_cell.angle_alpha   90.00
_cell.angle_beta   90.00
_cell.angle_gamma   90.00
#
_symmetry.space_group_name_H-M   'P 1'
#
loop_
_entity.id
_entity.type
_entity.pdbx_description
1 polymer ?
#
loop_
_entity_poly.entity_id
_entity_poly.type
_entity_poly.pdbx_seq_one_letter_code
_entity_poly.pdbx_strand_id
1 'polypeptide(L)'
;MFLPNEIECCICGPVKNCGPYLDKVLENIEKIGALFKDYKICIFYDNSQDDSIVKLSNYKKKNSRLKLYINKEPKSKYRTHNIAYARNYCLKYIKNNKDKYPFFIMMDFDEVNCKNINTNILPKYFERNDWDALSFNTTPKYYDIWGLSISPFCFSYNHFNQNEYNNYHVIQDYVMKKLNELPQGELLKCISSFNGFSIYRTEKFLNCYYDGKLRFDVIPAKFIKKHAEKARSNILLYDYGHIKGKYEDCEHRSFHAMAINQSDAKIRISPEILFN
;
A
#
# COMPACT_ATOMS: atom_id res chain seq x y z
N MET A 1 -1.48 21.80 7.05
CA MET A 1 -0.59 21.94 5.89
C MET A 1 0.82 21.82 6.46
N PHE A 2 1.65 20.90 5.97
CA PHE A 2 2.99 20.64 6.50
C PHE A 2 4.03 20.83 5.40
N LEU A 3 5.14 21.50 5.72
CA LEU A 3 6.31 21.51 4.86
C LEU A 3 7.17 20.26 5.19
N PRO A 4 7.59 19.46 4.18
CA PRO A 4 8.35 18.23 4.43
C PRO A 4 9.61 18.44 5.29
N ASN A 5 10.34 19.52 5.08
CA ASN A 5 11.58 19.87 5.80
C ASN A 5 11.36 20.26 7.27
N GLU A 6 10.12 20.34 7.75
CA GLU A 6 9.77 20.63 9.14
C GLU A 6 9.29 19.40 9.92
N ILE A 7 8.98 18.30 9.22
CA ILE A 7 8.39 17.10 9.80
C ILE A 7 9.34 15.92 9.73
N GLU A 8 9.14 14.96 10.65
CA GLU A 8 9.80 13.66 10.59
C GLU A 8 8.88 12.60 9.99
N CYS A 9 9.44 11.66 9.23
CA CYS A 9 8.67 10.59 8.58
C CYS A 9 9.24 9.20 8.90
N CYS A 10 8.36 8.21 8.96
CA CYS A 10 8.78 6.81 8.99
C CYS A 10 8.46 6.14 7.64
N ILE A 11 9.48 5.59 6.98
CA ILE A 11 9.34 4.79 5.76
C ILE A 11 9.43 3.31 6.17
N CYS A 12 8.45 2.50 5.79
CA CYS A 12 8.37 1.14 6.31
C CYS A 12 7.78 0.14 5.32
N GLY A 13 8.06 -1.13 5.56
CA GLY A 13 7.47 -2.22 4.80
C GLY A 13 8.05 -3.59 5.10
N PRO A 14 7.39 -4.65 4.59
CA PRO A 14 7.85 -6.01 4.71
C PRO A 14 8.92 -6.35 3.66
N VAL A 15 9.86 -7.23 4.00
CA VAL A 15 10.85 -7.79 3.08
C VAL A 15 10.85 -9.31 3.18
N LYS A 16 10.69 -9.96 2.03
CA LYS A 16 10.90 -11.40 1.85
C LYS A 16 11.20 -11.69 0.39
N ASN A 17 12.36 -12.28 0.10
CA ASN A 17 12.84 -12.57 -1.25
C ASN A 17 12.89 -11.32 -2.16
N CYS A 18 13.47 -10.23 -1.66
CA CYS A 18 13.57 -8.95 -2.37
C CYS A 18 15.02 -8.60 -2.78
N GLY A 19 15.97 -9.51 -2.58
CA GLY A 19 17.41 -9.33 -2.77
C GLY A 19 17.77 -8.62 -4.08
N PRO A 20 17.24 -9.05 -5.25
CA PRO A 20 17.48 -8.40 -6.53
C PRO A 20 17.12 -6.90 -6.59
N TYR A 21 16.17 -6.45 -5.78
CA TYR A 21 15.59 -5.10 -5.83
C TYR A 21 16.10 -4.17 -4.73
N LEU A 22 16.57 -4.74 -3.61
CA LEU A 22 16.83 -4.00 -2.37
C LEU A 22 17.83 -2.85 -2.52
N ASP A 23 18.92 -2.99 -3.28
CA ASP A 23 19.92 -1.93 -3.37
C ASP A 23 19.30 -0.65 -3.95
N LYS A 24 18.51 -0.80 -5.01
CA LYS A 24 17.85 0.32 -5.68
C LYS A 24 16.67 0.86 -4.88
N VAL A 25 15.90 -0.01 -4.22
CA VAL A 25 14.83 0.40 -3.30
C VAL A 25 15.40 1.23 -2.14
N LEU A 26 16.51 0.79 -1.53
CA LEU A 26 17.16 1.52 -0.43
C LEU A 26 17.74 2.85 -0.90
N GLU A 27 18.30 2.94 -2.11
CA GLU A 27 18.69 4.20 -2.74
C GLU A 27 17.50 5.16 -2.88
N ASN A 28 16.36 4.66 -3.37
CA ASN A 28 15.14 5.45 -3.51
C ASN A 28 14.59 5.92 -2.15
N ILE A 29 14.66 5.07 -1.12
CA ILE A 29 14.27 5.42 0.25
C ILE A 29 15.12 6.58 0.79
N GLU A 30 16.43 6.59 0.54
CA GLU A 30 17.29 7.71 0.95
C GLU A 30 16.92 9.01 0.22
N LYS A 31 16.58 8.94 -1.07
CA LYS A 31 16.09 10.11 -1.84
C LYS A 31 14.77 10.66 -1.30
N ILE A 32 13.84 9.78 -0.94
CA ILE A 32 12.57 10.17 -0.31
C ILE A 32 12.83 10.78 1.07
N GLY A 33 13.65 10.10 1.88
CA GLY A 33 14.01 10.50 3.23
C GLY A 33 14.63 11.89 3.30
N ALA A 34 15.45 12.25 2.30
CA ALA A 34 16.08 13.55 2.19
C ALA A 34 15.11 14.73 2.02
N LEU A 35 13.83 14.47 1.72
CA LEU A 35 12.80 15.52 1.69
C LEU A 35 12.37 15.97 3.09
N PHE A 36 12.60 15.13 4.11
CA PHE A 36 12.12 15.35 5.47
C PHE A 36 13.20 15.93 6.38
N LYS A 37 12.78 16.54 7.50
CA LYS A 37 13.70 17.02 8.56
C LYS A 37 14.60 15.90 9.10
N ASP A 38 13.99 14.77 9.43
CA ASP A 38 14.64 13.49 9.74
C ASP A 38 13.69 12.36 9.33
N TYR A 39 14.22 11.15 9.20
CA TYR A 39 13.41 9.98 8.93
C TYR A 39 13.96 8.73 9.60
N LYS A 40 13.10 7.73 9.71
CA LYS A 40 13.48 6.36 10.10
C LYS A 40 12.99 5.39 9.05
N ILE A 41 13.72 4.29 8.94
CA ILE A 41 13.37 3.17 8.07
C ILE A 41 12.99 2.01 8.98
N CYS A 42 11.76 1.51 8.91
CA CYS A 42 11.30 0.37 9.70
C CYS A 42 10.97 -0.81 8.78
N ILE A 43 11.85 -1.82 8.78
CA ILE A 43 11.69 -3.00 7.93
C ILE A 43 11.40 -4.21 8.81
N PHE A 44 10.32 -4.92 8.45
CA PHE A 44 10.05 -6.26 8.94
C PHE A 44 10.60 -7.25 7.93
N TYR A 45 11.62 -8.01 8.32
CA TYR A 45 12.20 -9.07 7.50
C TYR A 45 11.64 -10.43 7.88
N ASP A 46 11.20 -11.20 6.90
CA ASP A 46 10.80 -12.60 7.05
C ASP A 46 11.76 -13.52 6.27
N ASN A 47 11.78 -14.81 6.61
CA ASN A 47 12.75 -15.77 6.09
C ASN A 47 12.75 -15.81 4.55
N SER A 48 13.87 -15.35 3.97
CA SER A 48 14.13 -15.31 2.53
C SER A 48 15.05 -16.46 2.10
N GLN A 49 15.01 -16.79 0.82
CA GLN A 49 15.89 -17.78 0.16
C GLN A 49 16.98 -17.12 -0.68
N ASP A 50 16.96 -15.79 -0.79
CA ASP A 50 17.96 -14.97 -1.48
C ASP A 50 18.84 -14.21 -0.48
N ASP A 51 19.63 -13.26 -0.98
CA ASP A 51 20.57 -12.46 -0.19
C ASP A 51 19.91 -11.26 0.54
N SER A 52 18.58 -11.21 0.66
CA SER A 52 17.84 -10.09 1.28
C SER A 52 18.39 -9.71 2.66
N ILE A 53 18.60 -10.70 3.53
CA ILE A 53 19.09 -10.45 4.89
C ILE A 53 20.53 -9.92 4.91
N VAL A 54 21.36 -10.38 3.98
CA VAL A 54 22.76 -9.95 3.86
C VAL A 54 22.78 -8.47 3.47
N LYS A 55 22.00 -8.09 2.46
CA LYS A 55 21.87 -6.69 2.02
C LYS A 55 21.34 -5.78 3.13
N LEU A 56 20.25 -6.17 3.80
CA LEU A 56 19.69 -5.40 4.92
C LEU A 56 20.65 -5.27 6.10
N SER A 57 21.39 -6.32 6.42
CA SER A 57 22.38 -6.31 7.51
C SER A 57 23.57 -5.39 7.18
N ASN A 58 24.04 -5.41 5.94
CA ASN A 58 25.10 -4.52 5.48
C ASN A 58 24.64 -3.06 5.47
N TYR A 59 23.42 -2.80 5.04
CA TYR A 59 22.83 -1.46 5.07
C TYR A 59 22.67 -0.96 6.51
N LYS A 60 22.19 -1.80 7.44
CA LYS A 60 22.06 -1.44 8.88
C LYS A 60 23.38 -1.01 9.52
N LYS A 61 24.50 -1.62 9.14
CA LYS A 61 25.84 -1.23 9.63
C LYS A 61 26.24 0.18 9.17
N LYS A 62 25.77 0.60 7.99
CA LYS A 62 26.11 1.90 7.37
C LYS A 62 25.09 2.99 7.72
N ASN A 63 23.84 2.63 8.00
CA ASN A 63 22.75 3.58 8.21
C ASN A 63 22.01 3.29 9.53
N SER A 64 22.28 4.11 10.54
CA SER A 64 21.68 4.01 11.87
C SER A 64 20.17 4.32 11.90
N ARG A 65 19.61 4.87 10.82
CA ARG A 65 18.16 5.11 10.67
C ARG A 65 17.37 3.82 10.45
N LEU A 66 18.03 2.72 10.04
CA LEU A 66 17.37 1.44 9.82
C LEU A 66 17.05 0.72 11.14
N LYS A 67 15.76 0.57 11.41
CA LYS A 67 15.17 -0.36 12.37
C LYS A 67 14.77 -1.63 11.64
N LEU A 68 15.66 -2.61 11.66
CA LEU A 68 15.42 -3.95 11.10
C LEU A 68 14.93 -4.90 12.19
N TYR A 69 13.73 -5.45 12.01
CA TYR A 69 13.21 -6.56 12.79
C TYR A 69 13.28 -7.86 11.99
N ILE A 70 13.77 -8.93 12.61
CA ILE A 70 13.84 -10.27 12.02
C ILE A 70 12.73 -11.10 12.63
N ASN A 71 11.83 -11.61 11.80
CA ASN A 71 10.72 -12.45 12.23
C ASN A 71 11.22 -13.72 12.93
N LYS A 72 10.69 -13.98 14.12
CA LYS A 72 10.91 -15.22 14.88
C LYS A 72 9.63 -16.03 15.04
N GLU A 73 8.50 -15.47 14.64
CA GLU A 73 7.19 -16.08 14.82
C GLU A 73 6.87 -17.06 13.69
N PRO A 74 6.13 -18.14 13.99
CA PRO A 74 5.66 -19.06 12.97
C PRO A 74 4.75 -18.35 11.97
N LYS A 75 4.87 -18.76 10.70
CA LYS A 75 4.08 -18.19 9.62
C LYS A 75 2.72 -18.86 9.52
N SER A 76 1.71 -18.07 9.20
CA SER A 76 0.45 -18.58 8.66
C SER A 76 0.71 -19.29 7.32
N LYS A 77 -0.13 -20.28 7.00
CA LYS A 77 -0.14 -20.90 5.66
C LYS A 77 -0.64 -19.94 4.56
N TYR A 78 -1.30 -18.84 4.94
CA TYR A 78 -1.86 -17.85 4.05
C TYR A 78 -0.88 -16.67 3.86
N ARG A 79 -0.54 -16.35 2.61
CA ARG A 79 0.46 -15.33 2.26
C ARG A 79 0.04 -13.95 2.77
N THR A 80 -1.20 -13.58 2.52
CA THR A 80 -1.76 -12.26 2.88
C THR A 80 -1.76 -12.02 4.38
N HIS A 81 -1.97 -13.06 5.19
CA HIS A 81 -1.93 -12.96 6.66
C HIS A 81 -0.52 -12.66 7.16
N ASN A 82 0.50 -13.26 6.54
CA ASN A 82 1.90 -12.98 6.88
C ASN A 82 2.32 -11.56 6.50
N ILE A 83 1.89 -11.08 5.33
CA ILE A 83 2.15 -9.69 4.90
C ILE A 83 1.45 -8.71 5.85
N ALA A 84 0.19 -8.96 6.20
CA ALA A 84 -0.56 -8.15 7.17
C ALA A 84 0.14 -8.13 8.53
N TYR A 85 0.63 -9.27 9.03
CA TYR A 85 1.40 -9.35 10.27
C TYR A 85 2.65 -8.46 10.23
N ALA A 86 3.43 -8.56 9.16
CA ALA A 86 4.63 -7.76 8.96
C ALA A 86 4.33 -6.25 8.89
N ARG A 87 3.32 -5.84 8.11
CA ARG A 87 2.90 -4.43 8.03
C ARG A 87 2.36 -3.92 9.37
N ASN A 88 1.65 -4.75 10.12
CA ASN A 88 1.17 -4.38 11.45
C ASN A 88 2.29 -4.20 12.47
N TYR A 89 3.40 -4.93 12.34
CA TYR A 89 4.60 -4.67 13.15
C TYR A 89 5.15 -3.27 12.89
N CYS A 90 5.32 -2.90 11.62
CA CYS A 90 5.73 -1.55 11.22
C CYS A 90 4.72 -0.50 11.71
N LEU A 91 3.42 -0.76 11.53
CA LEU A 91 2.35 0.14 11.99
C LEU A 91 2.36 0.32 13.51
N LYS A 92 2.64 -0.73 14.28
CA LYS A 92 2.80 -0.63 15.75
C LYS A 92 3.95 0.30 16.12
N TYR A 93 5.08 0.22 15.42
CA TYR A 93 6.19 1.15 15.61
C TYR A 93 5.76 2.60 15.34
N ILE A 94 5.04 2.84 14.24
CA ILE A 94 4.50 4.17 13.90
C ILE A 94 3.55 4.67 14.99
N LYS A 95 2.58 3.86 15.42
CA LYS A 95 1.61 4.23 16.46
C LYS A 95 2.26 4.58 17.80
N ASN A 96 3.29 3.83 18.18
CA ASN A 96 4.06 4.10 19.40
C ASN A 96 4.89 5.41 19.31
N ASN A 97 5.06 5.95 18.11
CA ASN A 97 5.82 7.18 17.84
C ASN A 97 4.94 8.20 17.09
N LYS A 98 3.62 8.16 17.29
CA LYS A 98 2.64 8.94 16.51
C LYS A 98 2.86 10.45 16.57
N ASP A 99 3.32 10.95 17.71
CA ASP A 99 3.55 12.40 17.92
C ASP A 99 4.79 12.88 17.15
N LYS A 100 5.69 11.95 16.80
CA LYS A 100 6.90 12.19 16.04
C LYS A 100 6.67 12.11 14.54
N TYR A 101 5.79 11.21 14.10
CA TYR A 101 5.53 10.93 12.68
C TYR A 101 4.11 11.37 12.32
N PRO A 102 3.86 12.63 11.94
CA PRO A 102 2.55 13.07 11.45
C PRO A 102 2.15 12.33 10.16
N PHE A 103 3.15 11.89 9.39
CA PHE A 103 2.99 11.02 8.23
C PHE A 103 3.85 9.78 8.35
N PHE A 104 3.40 8.70 7.74
CA PHE A 104 4.24 7.54 7.46
C PHE A 104 4.06 7.08 6.01
N ILE A 105 5.07 6.39 5.50
CA ILE A 105 5.08 5.80 4.18
C ILE A 105 5.14 4.28 4.35
N MET A 106 4.17 3.58 3.76
CA MET A 106 4.23 2.14 3.60
C MET A 106 4.60 1.84 2.14
N MET A 107 5.57 0.98 1.91
CA MET A 107 5.99 0.61 0.56
C MET A 107 6.39 -0.85 0.46
N ASP A 108 6.27 -1.41 -0.74
CA ASP A 108 6.85 -2.71 -1.09
C ASP A 108 8.34 -2.56 -1.45
N PHE A 109 9.09 -3.64 -1.29
CA PHE A 109 10.54 -3.65 -1.49
C PHE A 109 10.93 -4.46 -2.74
N ASP A 110 10.01 -4.55 -3.71
CA ASP A 110 10.09 -5.40 -4.89
C ASP A 110 10.36 -4.58 -6.18
N GLU A 111 10.15 -5.21 -7.34
CA GLU A 111 10.42 -4.64 -8.66
C GLU A 111 9.68 -3.33 -8.96
N VAL A 112 8.54 -3.07 -8.30
CA VAL A 112 7.73 -1.88 -8.59
C VAL A 112 8.44 -0.62 -8.12
N ASN A 113 9.07 -0.69 -6.95
CA ASN A 113 9.72 0.45 -6.30
C ASN A 113 11.24 0.51 -6.54
N CYS A 114 11.79 -0.39 -7.35
CA CYS A 114 13.19 -0.35 -7.78
C CYS A 114 13.39 0.46 -9.08
N LYS A 115 12.34 1.04 -9.66
CA LYS A 115 12.46 1.99 -10.80
C LYS A 115 13.06 3.33 -10.34
N ASN A 116 13.36 4.24 -11.26
CA ASN A 116 13.85 5.56 -10.86
C ASN A 116 12.72 6.37 -10.23
N ILE A 117 13.00 6.97 -9.08
CA ILE A 117 12.03 7.80 -8.39
C ILE A 117 12.12 9.27 -8.83
N ASN A 118 10.98 9.90 -9.08
CA ASN A 118 10.84 11.34 -9.25
C ASN A 118 10.39 12.00 -7.94
N THR A 119 11.31 12.29 -7.04
CA THR A 119 10.99 12.89 -5.73
C THR A 119 10.40 14.30 -5.80
N ASN A 120 10.62 15.02 -6.91
CA ASN A 120 10.17 16.41 -7.07
C ASN A 120 8.64 16.57 -7.02
N ILE A 121 7.88 15.49 -7.26
CA ILE A 121 6.41 15.54 -7.20
C ILE A 121 5.88 15.47 -5.77
N LEU A 122 6.66 14.96 -4.81
CA LEU A 122 6.18 14.66 -3.46
C LEU A 122 5.89 15.90 -2.59
N PRO A 123 6.74 16.95 -2.55
CA PRO A 123 6.59 18.05 -1.58
C PRO A 123 5.20 18.70 -1.57
N LYS A 124 4.66 19.01 -2.74
CA LYS A 124 3.34 19.65 -2.89
C LYS A 124 2.18 18.85 -2.26
N TYR A 125 2.32 17.52 -2.10
CA TYR A 125 1.25 16.71 -1.53
C TYR A 125 1.15 16.85 -0.01
N PHE A 126 2.26 17.09 0.70
CA PHE A 126 2.26 17.27 2.15
C PHE A 126 1.56 18.56 2.60
N GLU A 127 1.46 19.51 1.68
CA GLU A 127 0.75 20.77 1.91
C GLU A 127 -0.78 20.61 1.81
N ARG A 128 -1.26 19.66 1.00
CA ARG A 128 -2.69 19.47 0.75
C ARG A 128 -3.43 18.88 1.97
N ASN A 129 -4.76 19.01 1.99
CA ASN A 129 -5.66 18.48 3.03
C ASN A 129 -6.86 17.66 2.47
N ASP A 130 -6.85 17.37 1.17
CA ASP A 130 -7.91 16.68 0.44
C ASP A 130 -7.68 15.15 0.34
N TRP A 131 -6.64 14.65 1.01
CA TRP A 131 -6.27 13.23 1.14
C TRP A 131 -5.77 12.91 2.55
N ASP A 132 -5.97 11.65 2.96
CA ASP A 132 -5.49 11.05 4.21
C ASP A 132 -4.65 9.79 3.96
N ALA A 133 -4.91 9.09 2.85
CA ALA A 133 -4.01 8.12 2.25
C ALA A 133 -3.84 8.44 0.77
N LEU A 134 -2.60 8.49 0.30
CA LEU A 134 -2.25 8.88 -1.06
C LEU A 134 -1.30 7.86 -1.68
N SER A 135 -1.78 7.19 -2.72
CA SER A 135 -0.96 6.37 -3.61
C SER A 135 -0.68 7.11 -4.92
N PHE A 136 0.21 6.56 -5.74
CA PHE A 136 0.62 7.16 -7.02
C PHE A 136 0.38 6.19 -8.18
N ASN A 137 0.28 6.73 -9.39
CA ASN A 137 0.18 5.92 -10.59
C ASN A 137 1.55 5.29 -10.94
N THR A 138 1.53 4.27 -11.80
CA THR A 138 2.72 3.54 -12.25
C THR A 138 2.76 3.42 -13.76
N THR A 139 3.97 3.32 -14.32
CA THR A 139 4.20 3.04 -15.75
C THR A 139 4.62 1.59 -15.98
N PRO A 140 4.21 0.92 -17.09
CA PRO A 140 3.37 1.43 -18.18
C PRO A 140 1.86 1.46 -17.88
N LYS A 141 1.41 0.73 -16.85
CA LYS A 141 0.02 0.69 -16.41
C LYS A 141 -0.06 0.59 -14.89
N TYR A 142 -1.25 0.84 -14.36
CA TYR A 142 -1.60 0.65 -12.96
C TYR A 142 -1.37 -0.80 -12.52
N TYR A 143 -0.52 -1.04 -11.53
CA TYR A 143 -0.05 -2.39 -11.17
C TYR A 143 -1.02 -3.14 -10.22
N ASP A 144 -1.35 -2.55 -9.07
CA ASP A 144 -2.01 -3.23 -7.96
C ASP A 144 -3.54 -3.15 -8.03
N ILE A 145 -4.12 -3.90 -8.98
CA ILE A 145 -5.59 -3.98 -9.11
C ILE A 145 -6.22 -4.79 -7.97
N TRP A 146 -5.47 -5.66 -7.29
CA TRP A 146 -6.03 -6.45 -6.19
C TRP A 146 -6.24 -5.61 -4.93
N GLY A 147 -5.33 -4.68 -4.62
CA GLY A 147 -5.50 -3.69 -3.55
C GLY A 147 -6.45 -2.55 -3.90
N LEU A 148 -6.76 -2.36 -5.17
CA LEU A 148 -7.67 -1.30 -5.64
C LEU A 148 -9.13 -1.60 -5.30
N SER A 149 -9.84 -0.58 -4.84
CA SER A 149 -11.31 -0.58 -4.78
C SER A 149 -11.81 0.80 -5.16
N ILE A 150 -12.55 0.89 -6.26
CA ILE A 150 -13.02 2.15 -6.84
C ILE A 150 -14.38 1.95 -7.48
N SER A 151 -15.34 2.84 -7.22
CA SER A 151 -16.69 2.69 -7.78
C SER A 151 -16.68 2.64 -9.31
N PRO A 152 -17.39 1.68 -9.95
CA PRO A 152 -18.26 0.65 -9.35
C PRO A 152 -17.57 -0.65 -8.89
N PHE A 153 -16.29 -0.85 -9.19
CA PHE A 153 -15.45 -1.98 -8.79
C PHE A 153 -14.94 -1.85 -7.34
N CYS A 154 -15.87 -1.91 -6.38
CA CYS A 154 -15.59 -1.58 -4.99
C CYS A 154 -15.09 -2.76 -4.12
N PHE A 155 -14.85 -3.93 -4.73
CA PHE A 155 -14.46 -5.15 -4.03
C PHE A 155 -13.34 -5.90 -4.76
N SER A 156 -12.68 -6.88 -4.12
CA SER A 156 -11.62 -7.65 -4.77
C SER A 156 -12.21 -8.40 -5.96
N TYR A 157 -11.62 -8.13 -7.13
CA TYR A 157 -12.09 -8.61 -8.41
C TYR A 157 -12.01 -10.13 -8.55
N ASN A 158 -11.18 -10.78 -7.71
CA ASN A 158 -11.05 -12.23 -7.69
C ASN A 158 -12.39 -12.89 -7.33
N HIS A 159 -13.21 -12.27 -6.47
CA HIS A 159 -14.43 -12.87 -5.95
C HIS A 159 -15.67 -12.74 -6.84
N PHE A 160 -15.51 -12.52 -8.13
CA PHE A 160 -16.62 -12.44 -9.09
C PHE A 160 -16.30 -13.29 -10.31
N ASN A 161 -17.33 -13.70 -11.05
CA ASN A 161 -17.17 -14.45 -12.28
C ASN A 161 -16.20 -13.73 -13.21
N GLN A 162 -15.20 -14.47 -13.68
CA GLN A 162 -14.34 -14.04 -14.76
C GLN A 162 -15.07 -14.38 -16.07
N ASN A 163 -16.14 -13.66 -16.39
CA ASN A 163 -16.72 -13.74 -17.74
C ASN A 163 -15.77 -13.06 -18.75
N GLU A 164 -16.09 -13.11 -20.05
CA GLU A 164 -15.28 -12.80 -21.27
C GLU A 164 -14.25 -11.64 -21.23
N TYR A 165 -14.27 -10.80 -20.20
CA TYR A 165 -13.28 -9.79 -19.90
C TYR A 165 -12.64 -10.11 -18.54
N ASN A 166 -11.34 -10.45 -18.54
CA ASN A 166 -10.59 -10.63 -17.30
C ASN A 166 -10.77 -9.39 -16.40
N ASN A 167 -11.43 -9.55 -15.23
CA ASN A 167 -11.81 -8.44 -14.35
C ASN A 167 -10.61 -7.53 -14.05
N TYR A 168 -9.40 -8.09 -14.01
CA TYR A 168 -8.17 -7.34 -13.84
C TYR A 168 -7.98 -6.24 -14.91
N HIS A 169 -8.02 -6.61 -16.20
CA HIS A 169 -7.75 -5.66 -17.30
C HIS A 169 -8.85 -4.62 -17.46
N VAL A 170 -10.12 -5.01 -17.27
CA VAL A 170 -11.24 -4.07 -17.30
C VAL A 170 -11.07 -2.99 -16.23
N ILE A 171 -10.71 -3.40 -15.01
CA ILE A 171 -10.51 -2.47 -13.90
C ILE A 171 -9.25 -1.63 -14.12
N GLN A 172 -8.18 -2.23 -14.64
CA GLN A 172 -6.93 -1.54 -14.99
C GLN A 172 -7.17 -0.45 -16.03
N ASP A 173 -7.83 -0.77 -17.14
CA ASP A 173 -8.13 0.22 -18.18
C ASP A 173 -9.12 1.28 -17.67
N TYR A 174 -10.07 0.90 -16.80
CA TYR A 174 -10.98 1.83 -16.15
C TYR A 174 -10.24 2.84 -15.25
N VAL A 175 -9.34 2.39 -14.37
CA VAL A 175 -8.61 3.30 -13.48
C VAL A 175 -7.61 4.15 -14.27
N MET A 176 -6.95 3.60 -15.28
CA MET A 176 -6.06 4.35 -16.17
C MET A 176 -6.81 5.45 -16.92
N LYS A 177 -7.99 5.13 -17.48
CA LYS A 177 -8.86 6.13 -18.12
C LYS A 177 -9.24 7.24 -17.14
N LYS A 178 -9.66 6.88 -15.93
CA LYS A 178 -10.02 7.85 -14.89
C LYS A 178 -8.86 8.77 -14.52
N LEU A 179 -7.64 8.23 -14.37
CA LEU A 179 -6.46 9.03 -14.05
C LEU A 179 -6.04 9.96 -15.21
N ASN A 180 -6.15 9.49 -16.46
CA ASN A 180 -5.84 10.30 -17.65
C ASN A 180 -6.85 11.44 -17.89
N GLU A 181 -8.11 11.24 -17.49
CA GLU A 181 -9.19 12.22 -17.62
C GLU A 181 -9.31 13.15 -16.41
N LEU A 182 -8.47 13.01 -15.38
CA LEU A 182 -8.51 13.89 -14.21
C LEU A 182 -8.16 15.34 -14.58
N PRO A 183 -8.92 16.32 -14.09
CA PRO A 183 -8.51 17.73 -14.16
C PRO A 183 -7.16 17.95 -13.49
N GLN A 184 -6.42 18.94 -13.99
CA GLN A 184 -5.10 19.27 -13.45
C GLN A 184 -5.16 19.59 -11.95
N GLY A 185 -4.31 18.92 -11.17
CA GLY A 185 -4.21 19.12 -9.72
C GLY A 185 -5.26 18.36 -8.90
N GLU A 186 -6.20 17.64 -9.54
CA GLU A 186 -7.13 16.77 -8.83
C GLU A 186 -6.52 15.41 -8.49
N LEU A 187 -7.17 14.74 -7.54
CA LEU A 187 -6.83 13.41 -7.07
C LEU A 187 -8.01 12.45 -7.27
N LEU A 188 -7.75 11.24 -7.75
CA LEU A 188 -8.81 10.26 -7.97
C LEU A 188 -9.28 9.71 -6.63
N LYS A 189 -10.56 9.94 -6.30
CA LYS A 189 -11.21 9.33 -5.13
C LYS A 189 -11.41 7.83 -5.33
N CYS A 190 -10.97 7.05 -4.35
CA CYS A 190 -11.20 5.61 -4.30
C CYS A 190 -11.57 5.17 -2.87
N ILE A 191 -11.81 3.86 -2.69
CA ILE A 191 -12.10 3.21 -1.40
C ILE A 191 -10.82 2.58 -0.84
N SER A 192 -9.99 2.01 -1.70
CA SER A 192 -8.69 1.44 -1.34
C SER A 192 -7.75 1.58 -2.52
N SER A 193 -6.49 1.90 -2.24
CA SER A 193 -5.42 1.93 -3.21
C SER A 193 -4.07 1.87 -2.49
N PHE A 194 -3.13 1.09 -3.01
CA PHE A 194 -1.78 1.02 -2.49
C PHE A 194 -0.73 1.16 -3.60
N ASN A 195 -0.81 0.33 -4.65
CA ASN A 195 0.04 0.43 -5.85
C ASN A 195 1.55 0.43 -5.53
N GLY A 196 1.95 -0.38 -4.55
CA GLY A 196 3.34 -0.53 -4.10
C GLY A 196 3.85 0.58 -3.19
N PHE A 197 3.24 1.77 -3.17
CA PHE A 197 3.69 2.90 -2.37
C PHE A 197 2.53 3.80 -1.97
N SER A 198 2.42 4.09 -0.67
CA SER A 198 1.41 5.04 -0.17
C SER A 198 1.88 5.84 1.03
N ILE A 199 1.46 7.11 1.04
CA ILE A 199 1.67 8.07 2.13
C ILE A 199 0.39 8.15 2.95
N TYR A 200 0.52 8.13 4.28
CA TYR A 200 -0.60 8.11 5.21
C TYR A 200 -0.46 9.19 6.27
N ARG A 201 -1.57 9.86 6.61
CA ARG A 201 -1.67 10.69 7.82
C ARG A 201 -1.84 9.82 9.04
N THR A 202 -0.87 9.80 9.93
CA THR A 202 -0.83 8.87 11.07
C THR A 202 -2.10 8.92 11.92
N GLU A 203 -2.62 10.12 12.19
CA GLU A 203 -3.81 10.33 13.03
C GLU A 203 -5.04 9.55 12.53
N LYS A 204 -5.22 9.42 11.21
CA LYS A 204 -6.38 8.78 10.59
C LYS A 204 -6.35 7.26 10.70
N PHE A 205 -5.18 6.69 10.99
CA PHE A 205 -4.93 5.24 10.97
C PHE A 205 -4.56 4.66 12.34
N LEU A 206 -4.65 5.45 13.42
CA LEU A 206 -4.30 5.01 14.79
C LEU A 206 -5.13 3.80 15.27
N ASN A 207 -6.37 3.66 14.83
CA ASN A 207 -7.28 2.57 15.22
C ASN A 207 -7.45 1.50 14.13
N CYS A 208 -6.65 1.58 13.05
CA CYS A 208 -6.71 0.65 11.93
C CYS A 208 -5.59 -0.40 12.00
N TYR A 209 -5.74 -1.51 11.28
CA TYR A 209 -4.69 -2.52 11.13
C TYR A 209 -4.82 -3.20 9.77
N TYR A 210 -3.73 -3.75 9.26
CA TYR A 210 -3.75 -4.56 8.04
C TYR A 210 -4.34 -5.94 8.37
N ASP A 211 -5.25 -6.44 7.54
CA ASP A 211 -5.80 -7.78 7.72
C ASP A 211 -5.96 -8.46 6.37
N GLY A 212 -5.17 -9.50 6.15
CA GLY A 212 -5.20 -10.30 4.92
C GLY A 212 -6.39 -11.26 4.85
N LYS A 213 -7.32 -11.24 5.81
CA LYS A 213 -8.57 -11.99 5.74
C LYS A 213 -9.62 -11.23 4.94
N LEU A 214 -10.61 -11.96 4.44
CA LEU A 214 -11.84 -11.37 3.92
C LEU A 214 -12.65 -10.74 5.06
N ARG A 215 -12.86 -9.43 5.03
CA ARG A 215 -13.48 -8.66 6.13
C ARG A 215 -14.81 -8.02 5.73
N PHE A 216 -15.85 -8.84 5.64
CA PHE A 216 -17.21 -8.38 5.36
C PHE A 216 -17.79 -7.44 6.44
N ASP A 217 -17.26 -7.53 7.66
CA ASP A 217 -17.65 -6.70 8.80
C ASP A 217 -17.18 -5.25 8.68
N VAL A 218 -16.06 -4.99 7.96
CA VAL A 218 -15.55 -3.63 7.76
C VAL A 218 -15.86 -3.07 6.38
N ILE A 219 -16.10 -3.92 5.38
CA ILE A 219 -16.37 -3.48 4.01
C ILE A 219 -17.88 -3.27 3.86
N PRO A 220 -18.36 -2.02 3.62
CA PRO A 220 -19.79 -1.76 3.53
C PRO A 220 -20.52 -2.62 2.49
N ALA A 221 -21.63 -3.25 2.87
CA ALA A 221 -22.40 -4.13 1.99
C ALA A 221 -22.82 -3.46 0.65
N LYS A 222 -23.07 -2.14 0.68
CA LYS A 222 -23.37 -1.34 -0.52
C LYS A 222 -22.26 -1.39 -1.58
N PHE A 223 -20.99 -1.49 -1.16
CA PHE A 223 -19.85 -1.57 -2.07
C PHE A 223 -19.77 -2.93 -2.75
N ILE A 224 -19.99 -3.99 -1.97
CA ILE A 224 -20.03 -5.36 -2.47
C ILE A 224 -21.17 -5.52 -3.49
N LYS A 225 -22.38 -5.04 -3.16
CA LYS A 225 -23.54 -5.06 -4.05
C LYS A 225 -23.26 -4.33 -5.36
N LYS A 226 -22.63 -3.15 -5.29
CA LYS A 226 -22.28 -2.35 -6.48
C LYS A 226 -21.30 -3.06 -7.41
N HIS A 227 -20.33 -3.77 -6.84
CA HIS A 227 -19.43 -4.60 -7.65
C HIS A 227 -20.17 -5.79 -8.24
N ALA A 228 -20.97 -6.52 -7.46
CA ALA A 228 -21.78 -7.64 -7.92
C ALA A 228 -22.68 -7.27 -9.12
N GLU A 229 -23.36 -6.12 -9.04
CA GLU A 229 -24.17 -5.56 -10.13
C GLU A 229 -23.33 -5.28 -11.39
N LYS A 230 -22.16 -4.64 -11.21
CA LYS A 230 -21.26 -4.33 -12.34
C LYS A 230 -20.67 -5.58 -12.98
N ALA A 231 -20.31 -6.57 -12.17
CA ALA A 231 -19.74 -7.85 -12.60
C ALA A 231 -20.82 -8.83 -13.10
N ARG A 232 -22.11 -8.52 -12.89
CA ARG A 232 -23.24 -9.43 -13.13
C ARG A 232 -22.98 -10.81 -12.51
N SER A 233 -22.49 -10.79 -11.27
CA SER A 233 -22.03 -12.00 -10.59
C SER A 233 -22.24 -11.88 -9.09
N ASN A 234 -22.62 -13.00 -8.47
CA ASN A 234 -22.58 -13.12 -7.01
C ASN A 234 -21.13 -13.22 -6.52
N ILE A 235 -20.92 -13.07 -5.21
CA ILE A 235 -19.59 -13.29 -4.62
C ILE A 235 -19.24 -14.78 -4.74
N LEU A 236 -18.02 -15.05 -5.20
CA LEU A 236 -17.44 -16.37 -5.37
C LEU A 236 -16.20 -16.48 -4.50
N LEU A 237 -16.14 -17.55 -3.70
CA LEU A 237 -15.03 -17.80 -2.76
C LEU A 237 -14.22 -19.00 -3.24
N TYR A 238 -13.55 -18.85 -4.38
CA TYR A 238 -12.77 -19.92 -4.98
C TYR A 238 -11.37 -20.07 -4.36
N ASP A 239 -10.79 -21.24 -4.56
CA ASP A 239 -9.37 -21.48 -4.38
C ASP A 239 -8.67 -21.25 -5.74
N TYR A 240 -7.91 -20.17 -5.85
CA TYR A 240 -7.19 -19.80 -7.09
C TYR A 240 -5.81 -20.47 -7.17
N GLY A 241 -5.54 -21.48 -6.34
CA GLY A 241 -4.26 -22.17 -6.20
C GLY A 241 -3.29 -21.38 -5.32
N HIS A 242 -2.94 -20.18 -5.77
CA HIS A 242 -1.98 -19.27 -5.10
C HIS A 242 -2.63 -18.36 -4.04
N ILE A 243 -3.95 -18.18 -4.09
CA ILE A 243 -4.75 -17.41 -3.14
C ILE A 243 -5.98 -18.24 -2.76
N LYS A 244 -6.23 -18.41 -1.46
CA LYS A 244 -7.42 -19.10 -0.97
C LYS A 244 -8.53 -18.08 -0.73
N GLY A 245 -9.36 -17.78 -1.73
CA GLY A 245 -10.33 -16.67 -1.70
C GLY A 245 -11.36 -16.69 -0.56
N LYS A 246 -11.61 -17.86 0.06
CA LYS A 246 -12.42 -17.94 1.29
C LYS A 246 -11.74 -17.35 2.52
N TYR A 247 -10.40 -17.33 2.54
CA TYR A 247 -9.58 -17.01 3.71
C TYR A 247 -8.66 -15.80 3.50
N GLU A 248 -8.41 -15.42 2.26
CA GLU A 248 -7.43 -14.43 1.86
C GLU A 248 -8.03 -13.31 1.01
N ASP A 249 -7.65 -12.08 1.32
CA ASP A 249 -7.90 -10.86 0.54
C ASP A 249 -6.71 -9.92 0.69
N CYS A 250 -6.64 -8.85 -0.10
CA CYS A 250 -5.60 -7.86 0.02
C CYS A 250 -5.71 -7.09 1.34
N GLU A 251 -4.63 -7.06 2.11
CA GLU A 251 -4.59 -6.52 3.46
C GLU A 251 -4.82 -5.01 3.55
N HIS A 252 -4.58 -4.29 2.45
CA HIS A 252 -4.83 -2.84 2.34
C HIS A 252 -6.31 -2.48 2.32
N ARG A 253 -7.16 -3.38 1.81
CA ARG A 253 -8.58 -3.08 1.62
C ARG A 253 -9.31 -2.94 2.94
N SER A 254 -9.06 -3.85 3.87
CA SER A 254 -9.58 -3.78 5.23
C SER A 254 -8.99 -2.58 5.99
N PHE A 255 -7.69 -2.31 5.82
CA PHE A 255 -7.01 -1.16 6.43
C PHE A 255 -7.65 0.18 6.03
N HIS A 256 -7.85 0.42 4.74
CA HIS A 256 -8.49 1.64 4.24
C HIS A 256 -9.98 1.71 4.60
N ALA A 257 -10.72 0.59 4.52
CA ALA A 257 -12.12 0.55 4.92
C ALA A 257 -12.32 0.90 6.40
N MET A 258 -11.43 0.41 7.30
CA MET A 258 -11.45 0.79 8.70
C MET A 258 -11.21 2.29 8.89
N ALA A 259 -10.24 2.88 8.18
CA ALA A 259 -9.98 4.31 8.28
C ALA A 259 -11.16 5.15 7.77
N ILE A 260 -11.79 4.76 6.67
CA ILE A 260 -13.02 5.41 6.17
C ILE A 260 -14.12 5.35 7.24
N ASN A 261 -14.38 4.17 7.81
CA ASN A 261 -15.48 3.99 8.76
C ASN A 261 -15.24 4.66 10.11
N GLN A 262 -13.98 4.74 10.57
CA GLN A 262 -13.64 5.20 11.92
C GLN A 262 -13.18 6.65 11.99
N SER A 263 -12.64 7.20 10.90
CA SER A 263 -12.03 8.53 10.90
C SER A 263 -12.35 9.38 9.67
N ASP A 264 -13.32 8.94 8.85
CA ASP A 264 -13.73 9.58 7.59
C ASP A 264 -12.54 9.83 6.66
N ALA A 265 -11.61 8.87 6.60
CA ALA A 265 -10.37 9.02 5.85
C ALA A 265 -10.61 9.15 4.33
N LYS A 266 -9.96 10.14 3.72
CA LYS A 266 -9.97 10.42 2.29
C LYS A 266 -8.87 9.63 1.57
N ILE A 267 -9.24 8.50 0.98
CA ILE A 267 -8.31 7.69 0.18
C ILE A 267 -8.24 8.23 -1.25
N ARG A 268 -7.04 8.48 -1.76
CA ARG A 268 -6.79 9.17 -3.04
C ARG A 268 -5.65 8.53 -3.84
N ILE A 269 -5.72 8.69 -5.15
CA ILE A 269 -4.66 8.31 -6.09
C ILE A 269 -4.21 9.56 -6.83
N SER A 270 -2.92 9.85 -6.82
CA SER A 270 -2.32 10.86 -7.71
C SER A 270 -2.19 10.30 -9.13
N PRO A 271 -2.53 11.07 -10.19
CA PRO A 271 -2.28 10.67 -11.57
C PRO A 271 -0.78 10.67 -11.92
N GLU A 272 0.07 11.29 -11.11
CA GLU A 272 1.50 11.36 -11.37
C GLU A 272 2.19 10.02 -11.16
N ILE A 273 3.23 9.78 -11.96
CA ILE A 273 4.06 8.59 -11.90
C ILE A 273 5.26 8.89 -11.00
N LEU A 274 5.29 8.25 -9.82
CA LEU A 274 6.37 8.41 -8.86
C LEU A 274 7.62 7.60 -9.22
N PHE A 275 7.42 6.39 -9.74
CA PHE A 275 8.47 5.43 -10.10
C PHE A 275 8.41 5.12 -11.60
N ASN A 276 9.45 5.47 -12.35
CA ASN A 276 9.54 5.31 -13.81
C ASN A 276 10.85 4.70 -14.33
#